data_AF-A0A453GZM8-F1
#
_entry.id   AF-A0A453GZM8-F1
#
_cell.length_a   1.000
_cell.length_b   1.000
_cell.length_c   1.000
_cell.angle_alpha   90.00
_cell.angle_beta   90.00
_cell.angle_gamma   90.00
#
_symmetry.space_group_name_H-M   'P 1'
#
loop_
_entity.id
_entity.type
_entity.pdbx_description
1 polymer ?
#
loop_
_entity_poly.entity_id
_entity_poly.type
_entity_poly.pdbx_seq_one_letter_code
_entity_poly.pdbx_strand_id
1 'polypeptide(L)'
;AMAAPSNQQMERDENAVQREHVEEHKAALRRAATLSVSGMTSIYGTFDGGPRPERSESFPPPASLRQQPRVSWNDLIEQVFDKDEDGQIVLRSPSPPS
;
A
#
# COMPACT_ATOMS: atom_id res chain seq x y z
N ALA A 1 -5.11 -44.93 8.23
CA ALA A 1 -4.88 -43.50 7.97
C ALA A 1 -5.23 -43.21 6.51
N MET A 2 -5.99 -42.15 6.22
CA MET A 2 -6.25 -41.74 4.84
C MET A 2 -5.02 -41.02 4.31
N ALA A 3 -4.35 -41.62 3.32
CA ALA A 3 -3.21 -41.01 2.64
C ALA A 3 -3.71 -39.97 1.63
N ALA A 4 -3.04 -38.83 1.55
CA ALA A 4 -3.31 -37.82 0.54
C ALA A 4 -2.98 -38.38 -0.87
N PRO A 5 -3.81 -38.12 -1.89
CA PRO A 5 -3.57 -38.62 -3.24
C PRO A 5 -2.27 -38.02 -3.81
N SER A 6 -1.37 -38.89 -4.27
CA SER A 6 -0.01 -38.53 -4.69
C SER A 6 0.06 -37.61 -5.92
N ASN A 7 -1.03 -37.48 -6.66
CA ASN A 7 -1.07 -36.81 -7.97
C ASN A 7 -1.81 -35.46 -7.93
N GLN A 8 -2.08 -34.89 -6.76
CA GLN A 8 -2.72 -33.57 -6.67
C GLN A 8 -1.65 -32.48 -6.78
N GLN A 9 -1.18 -32.21 -8.00
CA GLN A 9 -0.30 -31.09 -8.29
C GLN A 9 -1.09 -29.99 -9.01
N MET A 10 -1.02 -28.76 -8.49
CA MET A 10 -1.44 -27.57 -9.26
C MET A 10 -0.25 -27.13 -10.10
N GLU A 11 -0.17 -27.66 -11.32
CA GLU A 11 0.75 -27.11 -12.31
C GLU A 11 0.20 -25.78 -12.82
N ARG A 12 1.02 -24.74 -12.72
CA ARG A 12 0.68 -23.41 -13.19
C ARG A 12 1.13 -23.30 -14.65
N ASP A 13 0.19 -23.15 -15.56
CA ASP A 13 0.50 -22.92 -16.97
C ASP A 13 1.05 -21.50 -17.17
N GLU A 14 2.38 -21.36 -17.22
CA GLU A 14 3.06 -20.05 -17.39
C GLU A 14 2.58 -19.28 -18.63
N ASN A 15 2.18 -19.98 -19.68
CA ASN A 15 1.60 -19.37 -20.88
C ASN A 15 0.16 -18.87 -20.64
N ALA A 16 -0.63 -19.55 -19.82
CA ALA A 16 -1.97 -19.10 -19.45
C ALA A 16 -1.89 -17.82 -18.60
N VAL A 17 -0.93 -17.75 -17.68
CA VAL A 17 -0.68 -16.59 -16.82
C VAL A 17 -0.34 -15.34 -17.63
N GLN A 18 0.56 -15.46 -18.62
CA GLN A 18 0.91 -14.31 -19.46
C GLN A 18 -0.26 -13.83 -20.32
N ARG A 19 -1.08 -14.76 -20.82
CA ARG A 19 -2.28 -14.43 -21.61
C ARG A 19 -3.34 -13.75 -20.74
N GLU A 20 -3.55 -14.23 -19.53
CA GLU A 20 -4.46 -13.65 -18.54
C GLU A 20 -4.05 -12.22 -18.19
N HIS A 21 -2.78 -11.96 -17.86
CA HIS A 21 -2.30 -10.62 -17.53
C HIS A 21 -2.57 -9.58 -18.64
N VAL A 22 -2.36 -9.97 -19.91
CA VAL A 22 -2.60 -9.07 -21.05
C VAL A 22 -4.08 -8.79 -21.25
N GLU A 23 -4.93 -9.80 -21.04
CA GLU A 23 -6.37 -9.68 -21.15
C GLU A 23 -6.95 -8.80 -20.02
N GLU A 24 -6.51 -9.04 -18.79
CA GLU A 24 -6.90 -8.25 -17.62
C GLU A 24 -6.46 -6.79 -17.74
N HIS A 25 -5.23 -6.53 -18.19
CA HIS A 25 -4.75 -5.18 -18.43
C HIS A 25 -5.61 -4.43 -19.46
N LYS A 26 -5.96 -5.10 -20.57
CA LYS A 26 -6.87 -4.52 -21.58
C LYS A 26 -8.26 -4.28 -21.01
N ALA A 27 -8.78 -5.19 -20.19
CA ALA A 27 -10.07 -5.03 -19.54
C ALA A 27 -10.06 -3.87 -18.53
N ALA A 28 -8.98 -3.72 -17.75
CA ALA A 28 -8.79 -2.63 -16.80
C ALA A 28 -8.75 -1.26 -17.49
N LEU A 29 -8.02 -1.14 -18.61
CA LEU A 29 -8.01 0.10 -19.40
C LEU A 29 -9.40 0.47 -19.94
N ARG A 30 -10.17 -0.50 -20.42
CA ARG A 30 -11.56 -0.28 -20.86
C ARG A 30 -12.47 0.18 -19.73
N ARG A 31 -12.31 -0.42 -18.54
CA ARG A 31 -13.02 0.00 -17.33
C ARG A 31 -12.64 1.43 -16.93
N ALA A 32 -11.35 1.77 -16.93
CA ALA A 32 -10.88 3.13 -16.63
C ALA A 32 -11.45 4.17 -17.60
N ALA A 33 -11.50 3.86 -18.90
CA ALA A 33 -12.10 4.74 -19.90
C ALA A 33 -13.63 4.89 -19.77
N THR A 34 -14.30 3.91 -19.17
CA THR A 34 -15.75 3.97 -18.89
C THR A 34 -16.03 4.68 -17.55
N LEU A 35 -15.15 4.48 -16.58
CA LEU A 35 -15.18 5.11 -15.25
C LEU A 35 -14.56 6.50 -15.25
N SER A 36 -13.95 6.97 -16.34
CA SER A 36 -13.54 8.35 -16.49
C SER A 36 -14.78 9.22 -16.59
N VAL A 37 -15.38 9.47 -15.44
CA VAL A 37 -16.47 10.41 -15.24
C VAL A 37 -15.88 11.78 -15.45
N SER A 38 -16.23 12.40 -16.58
CA SER A 38 -16.10 13.84 -16.70
C SER A 38 -16.99 14.49 -15.64
N GLY A 39 -16.38 15.15 -14.66
CA GLY A 39 -17.09 16.07 -13.76
C GLY A 39 -17.73 15.45 -12.52
N MET A 40 -17.04 14.60 -11.76
CA MET A 40 -17.40 14.48 -10.34
C MET A 40 -16.89 15.71 -9.59
N THR A 41 -17.78 16.69 -9.39
CA THR A 41 -17.58 17.70 -8.36
C THR A 41 -17.57 16.99 -7.02
N SER A 42 -16.39 16.84 -6.42
CA SER A 42 -16.28 16.27 -5.08
C SER A 42 -17.13 17.11 -4.12
N ILE A 43 -18.11 16.48 -3.46
CA ILE A 43 -18.98 17.13 -2.46
C ILE A 43 -18.13 17.59 -1.24
N TYR A 44 -16.94 17.00 -1.06
CA TYR A 44 -15.91 17.47 -0.15
C TYR A 44 -14.77 18.07 -0.99
N GLY A 45 -14.83 19.38 -1.21
CA GLY A 45 -14.04 20.09 -2.21
C GLY A 45 -12.54 19.78 -2.16
N THR A 46 -11.93 19.60 -3.34
CA THR A 46 -10.50 19.86 -3.50
C THR A 46 -10.29 21.33 -3.13
N PHE A 47 -9.45 21.61 -2.15
CA PHE A 47 -9.09 22.97 -1.73
C PHE A 47 -8.53 23.73 -2.94
N ASP A 48 -9.42 24.36 -3.70
CA ASP A 48 -9.07 25.38 -4.65
C ASP A 48 -8.57 26.59 -3.86
N GLY A 49 -7.49 27.20 -4.36
CA GLY A 49 -6.66 28.18 -3.68
C GLY A 49 -7.31 29.53 -3.47
N GLY A 50 -8.42 29.58 -2.74
CA GLY A 50 -8.98 30.81 -2.19
C GLY A 50 -8.22 31.28 -0.92
N PRO A 51 -8.26 32.58 -0.59
CA PRO A 51 -7.56 33.11 0.57
C PRO A 51 -8.07 32.43 1.85
N ARG A 52 -7.12 31.79 2.55
CA ARG A 52 -7.29 31.06 3.81
C ARG A 52 -8.16 31.85 4.79
N PRO A 53 -9.30 31.33 5.26
CA PRO A 53 -10.01 31.96 6.36
C PRO A 53 -9.19 31.85 7.64
N GLU A 54 -9.12 32.97 8.36
CA GLU A 54 -8.42 33.16 9.63
C GLU A 54 -8.61 31.94 10.55
N ARG A 55 -7.46 31.37 10.93
CA ARG A 55 -7.37 30.14 11.70
C ARG A 55 -7.96 30.39 13.09
N SER A 56 -9.18 29.92 13.35
CA SER A 56 -9.74 29.92 14.71
C SER A 56 -8.83 29.08 15.63
N GLU A 57 -8.22 29.73 16.61
CA GLU A 57 -7.21 29.18 17.54
C GLU A 57 -7.78 28.16 18.56
N SER A 58 -8.97 27.63 18.34
CA SER A 58 -9.71 26.83 19.33
C SER A 58 -9.45 25.32 19.26
N PHE A 59 -8.82 24.83 18.19
CA PHE A 59 -8.57 23.39 18.06
C PHE A 59 -7.06 23.11 18.09
N PRO A 60 -6.55 22.35 19.09
CA PRO A 60 -5.21 21.83 18.99
C PRO A 60 -5.14 21.00 17.70
N PRO A 61 -4.13 21.19 16.84
CA PRO A 61 -3.98 20.37 15.65
C PRO A 61 -4.00 18.90 16.07
N PRO A 62 -4.69 18.00 15.34
CA PRO A 62 -4.53 16.57 15.56
C PRO A 62 -3.03 16.25 15.61
N ALA A 63 -2.59 15.45 16.58
CA ALA A 63 -1.18 15.13 16.79
C ALA A 63 -0.48 14.60 15.50
N SER A 64 -1.26 14.12 14.53
CA SER A 64 -0.85 13.72 13.17
C SER A 64 -0.39 14.88 12.26
N LEU A 65 -0.56 16.14 12.65
CA LEU A 65 -0.02 17.32 11.96
C LEU A 65 1.40 17.70 12.41
N ARG A 66 1.97 16.99 13.41
CA ARG A 66 3.43 16.98 13.52
C ARG A 66 3.92 16.36 12.23
N GLN A 67 4.55 17.19 11.39
CA GLN A 67 5.22 16.81 10.16
C GLN A 67 6.09 15.59 10.47
N GLN A 68 5.53 14.39 10.34
CA GLN A 68 6.35 13.19 10.41
C GLN A 68 7.33 13.37 9.26
N PRO A 69 8.64 13.30 9.52
CA PRO A 69 9.63 13.36 8.45
C PRO A 69 9.17 12.42 7.35
N ARG A 70 9.38 12.80 6.08
CA ARG A 70 9.15 11.90 4.95
C ARG A 70 10.17 10.74 5.08
N VAL A 71 9.88 9.79 5.96
CA VAL A 71 10.70 8.60 6.16
C VAL A 71 10.54 7.76 4.92
N SER A 72 11.67 7.42 4.31
CA SER A 72 11.67 6.48 3.19
C SER A 72 11.22 5.12 3.71
N TRP A 73 10.62 4.33 2.82
CA TRP A 73 10.37 2.92 3.12
C TRP A 73 11.65 2.19 3.52
N ASN A 74 12.80 2.61 2.99
CA ASN A 74 14.10 2.05 3.38
C ASN A 74 14.43 2.34 4.86
N ASP A 75 14.22 3.57 5.31
CA ASP A 75 14.53 4.00 6.69
C ASP A 75 13.64 3.26 7.70
N LEU A 76 12.38 2.99 7.34
CA LEU A 76 11.46 2.24 8.17
C LEU A 76 11.87 0.76 8.30
N ILE A 77 12.37 0.16 7.22
CA ILE A 77 12.85 -1.22 7.23
C ILE A 77 14.07 -1.34 8.15
N GLU A 78 15.02 -0.41 8.07
CA GLU A 78 16.20 -0.39 8.94
C GLU A 78 15.86 -0.17 10.43
N GLN A 79 14.75 0.50 10.74
CA GLN A 79 14.33 0.74 12.12
C GLN A 79 13.68 -0.49 12.78
N VAL A 80 13.01 -1.32 11.99
CA VAL A 80 12.19 -2.46 12.49
C VAL A 80 12.94 -3.79 12.38
N PHE A 81 13.86 -3.92 11.43
CA PHE A 81 14.53 -5.17 11.10
C PHE A 81 16.05 -5.05 11.22
N ASP A 82 16.69 -6.10 11.73
CA ASP A 82 18.14 -6.30 11.72
C ASP A 82 18.53 -7.36 10.67
N LYS A 83 19.81 -7.42 10.29
CA LYS A 83 20.33 -8.52 9.47
C LYS A 83 21.08 -9.51 10.34
N ASP A 84 20.79 -10.80 10.19
CA ASP A 84 21.50 -11.88 10.88
C ASP A 84 22.87 -12.18 10.22
N GLU A 85 23.60 -13.15 10.76
CA GLU A 85 24.94 -13.55 10.29
C GLU A 85 24.92 -14.12 8.86
N ASP A 86 23.78 -14.65 8.43
CA ASP A 86 23.52 -15.14 7.06
C ASP A 86 23.03 -14.01 6.12
N GLY A 87 22.83 -12.81 6.65
CA GLY A 87 22.40 -11.62 5.93
C GLY A 87 20.89 -11.54 5.66
N GLN A 88 20.07 -12.37 6.32
CA GLN A 88 18.61 -12.32 6.24
C GLN A 88 18.02 -11.26 7.17
N ILE A 89 16.93 -10.64 6.75
CA ILE A 89 16.20 -9.64 7.53
C ILE A 89 15.36 -10.33 8.62
N VAL A 90 15.60 -9.99 9.88
CA VAL A 90 14.90 -10.53 11.05
C VAL A 90 14.30 -9.40 11.88
N LEU A 91 13.14 -9.63 12.49
CA LEU A 91 12.50 -8.62 13.35
C LEU A 91 13.37 -8.32 14.57
N ARG A 92 13.61 -7.03 14.81
CA ARG A 92 14.31 -6.59 16.01
C ARG A 92 13.44 -6.89 17.23
N SER A 93 13.94 -7.76 18.11
CA SER A 93 13.23 -8.08 19.34
C SER A 93 13.17 -6.85 20.25
N PRO A 94 12.00 -6.47 20.78
CA PRO A 94 11.91 -5.34 21.69
C PRO A 94 12.71 -5.68 22.94
N SER A 95 13.72 -4.85 23.25
CA SER A 95 14.43 -4.94 24.53
C SER A 95 13.39 -4.77 25.65
N PRO A 96 13.27 -5.70 26.61
CA PRO A 96 12.37 -5.52 27.74
C PRO A 96 12.84 -4.30 28.53
N PRO A 97 11.92 -3.41 28.97
CA PRO A 97 12.30 -2.28 29.79
C PRO A 97 12.94 -2.77 31.10
N SER A 98 14.14 -2.26 31.42
CA SER A 98 14.79 -2.47 32.74
C SER A 98 14.10 -1.69 33.84
#